data_AF-A0A0J1HF06-F1
#
_entry.id   AF-A0A0J1HF06-F1
#
_cell.length_a   1.000
_cell.length_b   1.000
_cell.length_c   1.000
_cell.angle_alpha   90.00
_cell.angle_beta   90.00
_cell.angle_gamma   90.00
#
_symmetry.space_group_name_H-M   'P 1'
#
loop_
_entity.id
_entity.type
_entity.pdbx_description
1 polymer ?
#
loop_
_entity_poly.entity_id
_entity_poly.type
_entity_poly.pdbx_seq_one_letter_code
_entity_poly.pdbx_strand_id
1 'polypeptide(L)'
;MNELTRRNEIQDMMDKKGLTAPRVTVESIAERIHSVEYVKHTLPTGGILRWCVINMVNGFSVTGKPSACCSPENDDEEIGKKVAFDNAYREIWQLEGYLLCEKLAEVPHAA
;
A
#
# COMPACT_ATOMS: atom_id res chain seq x y z
N MET A 1 -12.95 13.64 11.66
CA MET A 1 -11.72 13.00 12.16
C MET A 1 -10.71 12.88 11.03
N ASN A 2 -9.60 13.62 11.07
CA ASN A 2 -8.55 13.52 10.05
C ASN A 2 -7.65 12.29 10.32
N GLU A 3 -6.81 11.91 9.36
CA GLU A 3 -5.95 10.72 9.48
C GLU A 3 -4.93 10.81 10.62
N LEU A 4 -4.39 12.01 10.86
CA LEU A 4 -3.43 12.24 11.93
C LEU A 4 -4.04 11.98 13.31
N THR A 5 -5.28 12.44 13.52
CA THR A 5 -6.03 12.17 14.76
C THR A 5 -6.22 10.66 14.98
N ARG A 6 -6.56 9.90 13.93
CA ARG A 6 -6.74 8.44 14.05
C ARG A 6 -5.43 7.72 14.36
N ARG A 7 -4.31 8.13 13.75
CA ARG A 7 -2.99 7.53 14.04
C ARG A 7 -2.60 7.75 15.49
N ASN A 8 -2.81 8.97 16.01
CA ASN A 8 -2.51 9.30 17.40
C ASN A 8 -3.37 8.48 18.38
N GLU A 9 -4.67 8.33 18.10
CA GLU A 9 -5.56 7.48 18.92
C GLU A 9 -5.10 6.02 18.97
N ILE A 10 -4.69 5.45 17.84
CA ILE A 10 -4.16 4.08 17.78
C ILE A 10 -2.86 3.98 18.60
N GLN A 11 -1.94 4.93 18.46
CA GLN A 11 -0.68 4.94 19.20
C GLN A 11 -0.93 4.99 20.72
N ASP A 12 -1.81 5.89 21.18
CA ASP A 12 -2.20 5.99 22.60
C ASP A 12 -2.79 4.69 23.13
N MET A 13 -3.61 4.00 22.33
CA MET A 13 -4.18 2.71 22.70
C MET A 13 -3.11 1.62 22.83
N MET A 14 -2.09 1.63 21.98
CA MET A 14 -0.99 0.66 22.03
C MET A 14 -0.09 0.90 23.24
N ASP A 15 0.21 2.16 23.55
CA ASP A 15 1.04 2.53 24.69
C ASP A 15 0.36 2.14 26.01
N LYS A 16 -0.94 2.45 26.14
CA LYS A 16 -1.75 2.04 27.31
C LYS A 16 -1.80 0.52 27.50
N LYS A 17 -1.67 -0.25 26.42
CA LYS A 17 -1.69 -1.71 26.44
C LYS A 17 -0.30 -2.35 26.44
N GLY A 18 0.77 -1.55 26.45
CA GLY A 18 2.15 -2.05 26.41
C GLY A 18 2.50 -2.85 25.15
N LEU A 19 1.86 -2.56 24.01
CA LEU A 19 2.05 -3.34 22.77
C LEU A 19 3.31 -2.89 22.02
N THR A 20 4.46 -3.48 22.36
CA THR A 20 5.79 -3.13 21.82
C THR A 20 6.35 -4.14 20.82
N ALA A 21 5.63 -5.22 20.51
CA ALA A 21 6.06 -6.23 19.55
C ALA A 21 6.28 -5.64 18.14
N PRO A 22 7.21 -6.21 17.34
CA PRO A 22 7.45 -5.78 15.97
C PRO A 22 6.17 -5.77 15.11
N ARG A 23 6.04 -4.76 14.26
CA ARG A 23 4.88 -4.57 13.38
C ARG A 23 5.29 -3.80 12.13
N VAL A 24 4.54 -4.02 11.06
CA VAL A 24 4.63 -3.19 9.84
C VAL A 24 4.00 -1.83 10.13
N THR A 25 4.66 -0.75 9.72
CA THR A 25 4.16 0.62 9.86
C THR A 25 4.08 1.32 8.52
N VAL A 26 3.29 2.40 8.45
CA VAL A 26 3.17 3.24 7.25
C VAL A 26 4.55 3.78 6.85
N GLU A 27 5.33 4.20 7.83
CA GLU A 27 6.67 4.75 7.67
C GLU A 27 7.62 3.67 7.12
N SER A 28 7.59 2.46 7.67
CA SER A 28 8.44 1.34 7.20
C SER A 28 8.16 0.93 5.75
N ILE A 29 6.90 1.05 5.31
CA ILE A 29 6.53 0.80 3.92
C ILE A 29 7.03 1.94 3.04
N ALA A 30 6.77 3.19 3.43
CA ALA A 30 7.15 4.38 2.67
C ALA A 30 8.67 4.45 2.42
N GLU A 31 9.48 4.11 3.42
CA GLU A 31 10.95 4.05 3.32
C GLU A 31 11.46 3.01 2.30
N ARG A 32 10.64 2.01 1.96
CA ARG A 32 10.99 0.92 1.04
C ARG A 32 10.49 1.15 -0.38
N ILE A 33 9.69 2.19 -0.63
CA ILE A 33 9.25 2.57 -1.97
C ILE A 33 10.41 3.30 -2.66
N HIS A 34 10.88 2.75 -3.77
CA HIS A 34 11.93 3.36 -4.58
C HIS A 34 11.35 4.33 -5.63
N SER A 35 10.35 3.90 -6.38
CA SER A 35 9.69 4.71 -7.41
C SER A 35 8.27 4.24 -7.67
N VAL A 36 7.48 5.10 -8.32
CA VAL A 36 6.10 4.80 -8.71
C VAL A 36 5.93 5.12 -10.19
N GLU A 37 5.34 4.19 -10.91
CA GLU A 37 5.04 4.31 -12.33
C GLU A 37 3.55 4.04 -12.58
N TYR A 38 2.99 4.68 -13.60
CA TYR A 38 1.58 4.51 -13.95
C TYR A 38 1.43 4.06 -15.40
N VAL A 39 0.63 3.01 -15.59
CA VAL A 39 0.26 2.50 -16.91
C VAL A 39 -1.20 2.81 -17.15
N LYS A 40 -1.52 3.51 -18.25
CA LYS A 40 -2.89 3.79 -18.68
C LYS A 40 -3.23 2.92 -19.89
N HIS A 41 -4.41 2.31 -19.88
CA HIS A 41 -4.99 1.64 -21.03
C HIS A 41 -6.39 2.20 -21.30
N THR A 42 -6.64 2.61 -22.54
CA THR A 42 -7.95 3.04 -23.02
C THR A 42 -8.54 1.93 -23.87
N LEU A 43 -9.70 1.43 -23.47
CA LEU A 43 -10.42 0.37 -24.17
C LEU A 43 -11.10 0.92 -25.42
N PRO A 44 -11.34 0.08 -26.45
CA PRO A 44 -12.13 0.48 -27.62
C PRO A 44 -13.55 0.98 -27.29
N THR A 45 -14.12 0.53 -26.16
CA THR A 45 -15.42 0.97 -25.66
C THR A 45 -15.40 2.34 -24.97
N GLY A 46 -14.22 2.97 -24.86
CA GLY A 46 -14.03 4.23 -24.16
C GLY A 46 -13.68 4.10 -22.67
N GLY A 47 -13.79 2.92 -22.07
CA GLY A 47 -13.38 2.69 -20.68
C GLY A 47 -11.88 2.93 -20.47
N ILE A 48 -11.49 3.39 -19.28
CA ILE A 48 -10.10 3.72 -18.96
C ILE A 48 -9.65 2.94 -17.72
N LEU A 49 -8.53 2.24 -17.87
CA LEU A 49 -7.84 1.54 -16.78
C LEU A 49 -6.52 2.25 -16.48
N ARG A 50 -6.19 2.42 -15.19
CA ARG A 50 -4.85 2.83 -14.76
C ARG A 50 -4.32 1.87 -13.72
N TRP A 51 -3.13 1.34 -13.94
CA TRP A 51 -2.38 0.59 -12.94
C TRP A 51 -1.30 1.48 -12.33
N CYS A 52 -1.01 1.22 -11.07
CA CYS A 52 0.14 1.77 -10.37
C CYS A 52 1.13 0.62 -10.16
N VAL A 53 2.36 0.83 -10.58
CA VAL A 53 3.50 -0.06 -10.31
C VAL A 53 4.37 0.65 -9.28
N ILE A 54 4.48 0.05 -8.10
CA ILE A 54 5.34 0.53 -7.01
C ILE A 54 6.59 -0.32 -7.01
N ASN A 55 7.71 0.27 -7.40
CA ASN A 55 9.01 -0.40 -7.37
C ASN A 55 9.61 -0.27 -5.98
N MET A 56 9.97 -1.39 -5.37
CA MET A 56 10.52 -1.47 -4.03
C MET A 56 12.05 -1.46 -4.08
N VAL A 57 12.71 -0.99 -3.02
CA VAL A 57 14.18 -0.90 -2.93
C VAL A 57 14.90 -2.25 -3.07
N ASN A 58 14.21 -3.36 -2.84
CA ASN A 58 14.76 -4.72 -2.99
C ASN A 58 14.65 -5.26 -4.44
N GLY A 59 14.18 -4.44 -5.39
CA GLY A 59 14.00 -4.83 -6.79
C GLY A 59 12.69 -5.56 -7.10
N PHE A 60 11.80 -5.74 -6.11
CA PHE A 60 10.46 -6.26 -6.35
C PHE A 60 9.51 -5.14 -6.80
N SER A 61 8.61 -5.44 -7.73
CA SER A 61 7.58 -4.49 -8.17
C SER A 61 6.20 -4.96 -7.73
N VAL A 62 5.47 -4.09 -7.07
CA VAL A 62 4.11 -4.35 -6.58
C VAL A 62 3.11 -3.63 -7.47
N THR A 63 2.06 -4.33 -7.88
CA THR A 63 0.90 -3.76 -8.55
C THR A 63 -0.36 -4.20 -7.84
N GLY A 64 -1.44 -3.45 -8.00
CA GLY A 64 -2.76 -3.77 -7.46
C GLY A 64 -3.82 -3.79 -8.56
N LYS A 65 -5.09 -3.88 -8.13
CA LYS A 65 -6.21 -3.71 -9.05
C LYS A 65 -6.15 -2.33 -9.71
N PRO A 66 -6.42 -2.22 -11.02
CA PRO A 66 -6.42 -0.91 -11.67
C PRO A 66 -7.54 -0.04 -11.10
N SER A 67 -7.37 1.28 -11.18
CA SER A 67 -8.54 2.16 -11.21
C SER A 67 -9.28 1.90 -12.52
N ALA A 68 -10.60 1.74 -12.47
CA ALA A 68 -11.42 1.48 -13.65
C ALA A 68 -12.52 2.54 -13.80
N CYS A 69 -12.40 3.38 -14.82
CA CYS A 69 -13.43 4.35 -15.19
C CYS A 69 -14.26 3.79 -16.34
N CYS A 70 -15.56 3.58 -16.11
CA CYS A 70 -16.48 3.05 -17.12
C CYS A 70 -16.98 4.11 -18.10
N SER A 71 -16.98 5.38 -17.71
CA SER A 71 -17.47 6.49 -18.52
C SER A 71 -16.35 7.50 -18.75
N PRO A 72 -15.75 7.60 -19.94
CA PRO A 72 -14.62 8.49 -20.19
C PRO A 72 -14.91 9.98 -19.92
N GLU A 73 -16.17 10.40 -19.98
CA GLU A 73 -16.62 11.76 -19.61
C GLU A 73 -16.35 12.10 -18.14
N ASN A 74 -16.30 11.09 -17.27
CA ASN A 74 -16.02 11.22 -15.84
C ASN A 74 -14.57 10.82 -15.50
N ASP A 75 -13.70 10.65 -16.51
CA ASP A 75 -12.31 10.31 -16.28
C ASP A 75 -11.54 11.51 -15.73
N ASP A 76 -10.97 11.33 -14.54
CA ASP A 76 -10.04 12.27 -13.93
C ASP A 76 -8.71 11.55 -13.67
N GLU A 77 -7.62 12.11 -14.20
CA GLU A 77 -6.31 11.49 -14.13
C GLU A 77 -5.75 11.46 -12.71
N GLU A 78 -5.93 12.54 -11.95
CA GLU A 78 -5.42 12.66 -10.58
C GLU A 78 -6.13 11.66 -9.67
N ILE A 79 -7.45 11.61 -9.74
CA ILE A 79 -8.27 10.65 -8.98
C ILE A 79 -7.95 9.23 -9.40
N GLY A 80 -7.86 8.95 -10.70
CA GLY A 80 -7.52 7.62 -11.21
C GLY A 80 -6.15 7.13 -10.73
N LYS A 81 -5.12 7.98 -10.79
CA LYS A 81 -3.78 7.68 -10.27
C LYS A 81 -3.80 7.43 -8.76
N LYS A 82 -4.55 8.22 -8.00
CA LYS A 82 -4.68 8.05 -6.56
C LYS A 82 -5.34 6.71 -6.20
N VAL A 83 -6.44 6.35 -6.86
CA VAL A 83 -7.10 5.05 -6.66
C VAL A 83 -6.18 3.89 -7.04
N ALA A 84 -5.48 3.99 -8.18
CA ALA A 84 -4.54 2.96 -8.60
C ALA A 84 -3.38 2.79 -7.61
N PHE A 85 -2.85 3.91 -7.08
CA PHE A 85 -1.82 3.89 -6.04
C PHE A 85 -2.32 3.25 -4.76
N ASP A 86 -3.48 3.65 -4.26
CA ASP A 86 -4.06 3.09 -3.03
C ASP A 86 -4.30 1.59 -3.17
N ASN A 87 -4.72 1.13 -4.34
CA ASN A 87 -4.88 -0.29 -4.63
C ASN A 87 -3.55 -1.04 -4.59
N ALA A 88 -2.50 -0.53 -5.24
CA ALA A 88 -1.17 -1.15 -5.21
C ALA A 88 -0.54 -1.10 -3.81
N TYR A 89 -0.70 0.01 -3.09
CA TYR A 89 -0.17 0.21 -1.74
C TYR A 89 -0.79 -0.77 -0.73
N ARG A 90 -2.07 -1.11 -0.88
CA ARG A 90 -2.74 -2.13 -0.04
C ARG A 90 -2.09 -3.51 -0.17
N GLU A 91 -1.63 -3.89 -1.35
CA GLU A 91 -0.95 -5.17 -1.57
C GLU A 91 0.39 -5.23 -0.80
N ILE A 92 1.09 -4.10 -0.67
CA ILE A 92 2.36 -4.03 0.08
C ILE A 92 2.18 -4.44 1.54
N TRP A 93 1.06 -4.08 2.18
CA TRP A 93 0.79 -4.48 3.57
C TRP A 93 0.77 -6.00 3.76
N GLN A 94 0.19 -6.73 2.83
CA GLN A 94 0.15 -8.19 2.89
C GLN A 94 1.56 -8.77 2.73
N LEU A 95 2.34 -8.23 1.79
CA LEU A 95 3.70 -8.68 1.52
C LEU A 95 4.66 -8.39 2.68
N GLU A 96 4.66 -7.17 3.22
CA GLU A 96 5.49 -6.80 4.36
C GLU A 96 5.05 -7.50 5.65
N GLY A 97 3.75 -7.80 5.80
CA GLY A 97 3.24 -8.63 6.89
C GLY A 97 3.75 -10.06 6.81
N TYR A 98 3.70 -10.68 5.62
CA TYR A 98 4.28 -12.01 5.39
C TYR A 98 5.79 -12.01 5.66
N LEU A 99 6.53 -11.05 5.12
CA LEU A 99 7.98 -10.93 5.33
C LEU A 99 8.34 -10.75 6.81
N LEU A 100 7.54 -10.01 7.56
CA LEU A 100 7.73 -9.87 9.01
C LEU A 100 7.51 -11.20 9.73
N CYS A 101 6.44 -11.93 9.42
CA CYS A 101 6.20 -13.26 9.99
C CYS A 101 7.34 -14.23 9.68
N GLU A 102 7.85 -14.23 8.44
CA GLU A 102 8.99 -15.07 8.05
C GLU A 102 10.23 -14.76 8.90
N LYS A 103 10.59 -13.47 9.03
CA LYS A 103 11.71 -13.04 9.88
C LYS A 103 11.54 -13.42 11.35
N LEU A 104 10.32 -13.35 11.88
CA LEU A 104 10.02 -13.72 13.25
C LEU A 104 10.09 -15.23 13.48
N ALA A 105 9.82 -16.04 12.46
CA ALA A 105 9.92 -17.50 12.51
C ALA A 105 11.38 -17.99 12.48
N GLU A 106 12.27 -17.25 11.82
CA GLU A 106 13.71 -17.55 11.80
C GLU A 106 14.40 -17.33 13.16
N VAL A 107 13.86 -16.43 14.00
CA VAL A 107 14.35 -16.22 15.36
C VAL A 107 13.86 -17.37 16.24
N PRO A 108 14.74 -18.20 16.82
CA PRO A 108 14.34 -19.26 17.73
C PRO A 108 13.55 -18.64 18.87
N HIS A 109 12.27 -19.02 19.01
CA HIS A 109 11.53 -18.68 20.22
C HIS A 109 12.26 -19.33 21.39
N ALA A 110 12.72 -18.51 22.35
CA ALA A 110 13.14 -19.03 23.64
C ALA A 110 11.95 -19.80 24.22
N ALA A 111 12.15 -21.10 24.44
CA ALA A 111 11.18 -22.00 25.03
C ALA A 111 10.83 -21.59 26.47
#